data_AF-A0A0H2MDN5-F1
#
_entry.id   AF-A0A0H2MDN5-F1
#
_cell.length_a   1.000
_cell.length_b   1.000
_cell.length_c   1.000
_cell.angle_alpha   90.00
_cell.angle_beta   90.00
_cell.angle_gamma   90.00
#
_symmetry.space_group_name_H-M   'P 1'
#
loop_
_entity.id
_entity.type
_entity.pdbx_description
1 polymer ?
#
loop_
_entity_poly.entity_id
_entity_poly.type
_entity_poly.pdbx_seq_one_letter_code
_entity_poly.pdbx_strand_id
1 'polypeptide(L)'
;MSELNKKLCVEASHLVELLDYWEALPRVKKLPSRTDIDPQAIPALLPYCELINVHRDPLDFEYRLVGTLIDEISTQSYTGLRVSEILTQNPPSRMTMIFD
;
A
#
# COMPACT_ATOMS: atom_id res chain seq x y z
N MET A 1 8.54 7.34 19.97
CA MET A 1 8.44 8.38 18.92
C MET A 1 9.77 8.43 18.19
N SER A 2 9.83 7.97 16.95
CA SER A 2 11.06 7.97 16.15
C SER A 2 11.58 9.41 15.92
N GLU A 3 12.90 9.58 15.82
CA GLU A 3 13.55 10.87 15.51
C GLU A 3 13.07 11.46 14.17
N LEU A 4 12.55 10.61 13.27
CA LEU A 4 12.00 11.01 11.98
C LEU A 4 10.75 11.89 12.13
N ASN A 5 9.89 11.62 13.11
CA ASN A 5 8.67 12.38 13.36
C ASN A 5 8.99 13.85 13.74
N LYS A 6 9.99 14.06 14.60
CA LYS A 6 10.42 15.41 15.02
C LYS A 6 10.95 16.25 13.86
N LYS A 7 11.53 15.61 12.84
CA LYS A 7 12.13 16.28 11.69
C LYS A 7 11.12 16.59 10.58
N LEU A 8 10.12 15.73 10.39
CA LEU A 8 9.16 15.83 9.29
C LEU A 8 7.86 16.59 9.65
N CYS A 9 7.62 16.88 10.94
CA CYS A 9 6.40 17.54 11.42
C CYS A 9 5.12 16.86 10.88
N VAL A 10 5.03 15.54 10.99
CA VAL A 10 3.90 14.78 10.45
C VAL A 10 2.67 14.99 11.35
N GLU A 11 1.66 15.69 10.85
CA GLU A 11 0.41 15.96 11.58
C GLU A 11 -0.52 14.73 11.62
N ALA A 12 -0.43 13.86 10.62
CA ALA A 12 -1.23 12.63 10.51
C ALA A 12 -0.65 11.50 11.36
N SER A 13 -1.21 11.29 12.57
CA SER A 13 -0.69 10.29 13.53
C SER A 13 -0.64 8.86 12.98
N HIS A 14 -1.61 8.47 12.13
CA HIS A 14 -1.66 7.15 11.51
C HIS A 14 -0.42 6.84 10.64
N LEU A 15 0.23 7.85 10.06
CA LEU A 15 1.48 7.65 9.31
C LEU A 15 2.67 7.35 10.24
N VAL A 16 2.69 7.96 11.42
CA VAL A 16 3.72 7.69 12.44
C VAL A 16 3.54 6.29 13.01
N GLU A 17 2.29 5.92 13.34
CA GLU A 17 1.96 4.59 13.83
C GLU A 17 2.25 3.49 12.80
N LEU A 18 1.94 3.73 11.52
CA LEU A 18 2.26 2.79 10.44
C LEU A 18 3.77 2.63 10.26
N LEU A 19 4.53 3.72 10.36
CA LEU A 19 5.99 3.65 10.32
C LEU A 19 6.55 2.87 11.51
N ASP A 20 6.10 3.17 12.73
CA ASP A 20 6.55 2.47 13.94
C ASP A 20 6.27 0.96 13.84
N TYR A 21 5.10 0.58 13.32
CA TYR A 21 4.79 -0.82 13.00
C TYR A 21 5.74 -1.41 11.95
N TRP A 22 5.91 -0.72 10.82
CA TRP A 22 6.80 -1.15 9.72
C TRP A 22 8.26 -1.30 10.16
N GLU A 23 8.72 -0.44 11.06
CA GLU A 23 10.07 -0.49 11.62
C GLU A 23 10.27 -1.71 12.52
N ALA A 24 9.23 -2.09 13.28
CA ALA A 24 9.24 -3.23 14.19
C ALA A 24 9.15 -4.61 13.50
N LEU A 25 8.75 -4.66 12.23
CA LEU A 25 8.65 -5.93 11.48
C LEU A 25 10.02 -6.62 11.31
N PRO A 26 10.07 -7.97 11.41
CA PRO A 26 11.28 -8.71 11.11
C PRO A 26 11.70 -8.49 9.66
N ARG A 27 13.02 -8.48 9.41
CA ARG A 27 13.58 -8.24 8.08
C ARG A 27 14.41 -9.44 7.65
N VAL A 28 13.92 -10.19 6.67
CA VAL A 28 14.68 -11.27 6.01
C VAL A 28 15.71 -10.69 5.02
N LYS A 29 15.43 -9.50 4.45
CA LYS A 29 16.35 -8.73 3.58
C LYS A 29 16.35 -7.24 4.01
N LYS A 30 16.42 -6.29 3.07
CA LYS A 30 16.33 -4.84 3.37
C LYS A 30 14.92 -4.41 3.81
N LEU A 31 13.89 -5.16 3.41
CA LEU A 31 12.48 -4.85 3.68
C LEU A 31 11.79 -6.08 4.30
N PRO A 32 10.72 -5.89 5.09
CA PRO A 32 9.83 -6.97 5.52
C PRO A 32 9.23 -7.71 4.32
N SER A 33 8.98 -9.01 4.49
CA SER A 33 8.15 -9.80 3.58
C SER A 33 6.67 -9.47 3.79
N ARG A 34 5.84 -9.72 2.77
CA ARG A 34 4.37 -9.66 2.91
C ARG A 34 3.86 -10.53 4.05
N THR A 35 4.50 -11.68 4.30
CA THR A 35 4.12 -12.61 5.37
C THR A 35 4.43 -12.10 6.77
N ASP A 36 5.31 -11.11 6.89
CA ASP A 36 5.69 -10.52 8.17
C ASP A 36 4.63 -9.51 8.63
N ILE A 37 3.84 -8.98 7.70
CA ILE A 37 2.73 -8.06 7.98
C ILE A 37 1.52 -8.87 8.45
N ASP A 38 1.20 -8.76 9.74
CA ASP A 38 -0.07 -9.19 10.31
C ASP A 38 -1.10 -8.04 10.29
N PRO A 39 -2.15 -8.10 9.45
CA PRO A 39 -3.18 -7.08 9.40
C PRO A 39 -3.96 -6.93 10.71
N GLN A 40 -4.06 -7.98 11.55
CA GLN A 40 -4.77 -7.92 12.82
C GLN A 40 -4.02 -7.11 13.88
N ALA A 41 -2.72 -6.86 13.69
CA ALA A 41 -1.93 -6.01 14.56
C ALA A 41 -2.18 -4.50 14.31
N ILE A 42 -2.73 -4.14 13.16
CA ILE A 42 -2.92 -2.74 12.72
C ILE A 42 -4.31 -2.42 12.16
N PRO A 43 -5.42 -2.90 12.76
CA PRO A 43 -6.75 -2.78 12.18
C PRO A 43 -7.19 -1.33 11.95
N ALA A 44 -6.75 -0.40 12.80
CA ALA A 44 -7.05 1.03 12.67
C ALA A 44 -6.29 1.71 11.51
N LEU A 45 -5.20 1.10 11.03
CA LEU A 45 -4.38 1.62 9.93
C LEU A 45 -4.80 1.05 8.56
N LEU A 46 -5.45 -0.11 8.55
CA LEU A 46 -5.93 -0.75 7.31
C LEU A 46 -6.84 0.13 6.44
N PRO A 47 -7.71 1.01 6.97
CA PRO A 47 -8.50 1.92 6.14
C PRO A 47 -7.66 2.85 5.25
N TYR A 48 -6.39 3.08 5.58
CA TYR A 48 -5.46 3.95 4.87
C TYR A 48 -4.49 3.18 3.94
N CYS A 49 -4.65 1.87 3.81
CA CYS A 49 -3.70 1.02 3.10
C CYS A 49 -4.29 0.44 1.80
N GLU A 50 -3.44 0.26 0.78
CA GLU A 50 -3.71 -0.58 -0.38
C GLU A 50 -2.68 -1.71 -0.44
N LEU A 51 -3.12 -2.91 -0.82
CA LEU A 51 -2.22 -4.02 -1.12
C LEU A 51 -2.37 -4.40 -2.58
N ILE A 52 -1.24 -4.45 -3.27
CA ILE A 52 -1.18 -4.81 -4.69
C ILE A 52 -0.58 -6.21 -4.85
N ASN A 53 -1.28 -7.08 -5.56
CA ASN A 53 -0.69 -8.29 -6.12
C ASN A 53 0.06 -7.91 -7.41
N VAL A 54 1.30 -8.34 -7.53
CA VAL A 54 2.10 -8.17 -8.76
C VAL A 54 2.01 -9.46 -9.56
N HIS A 55 1.39 -9.39 -10.74
CA HIS A 55 1.37 -10.47 -11.73
C HIS A 55 2.56 -10.28 -12.66
N ARG A 56 3.31 -11.36 -12.92
CA ARG A 56 4.44 -11.35 -13.85
C ARG A 56 4.08 -12.21 -15.05
N ASP A 57 4.41 -11.73 -16.25
CA ASP A 57 4.18 -12.38 -17.55
C ASP A 57 2.69 -12.64 -17.91
N PRO A 58 1.96 -11.63 -18.44
CA PRO A 58 2.39 -10.24 -18.63
C PRO A 58 2.42 -9.47 -17.30
N LEU A 59 3.24 -8.41 -17.24
CA LEU A 59 3.29 -7.54 -16.08
C LEU A 59 1.94 -6.83 -15.90
N ASP A 60 1.32 -7.02 -14.74
CA ASP A 60 0.06 -6.38 -14.37
C ASP A 60 -0.06 -6.32 -12.84
N PHE A 61 -1.01 -5.52 -12.34
CA PHE A 61 -1.18 -5.23 -10.93
C PHE A 61 -2.65 -5.35 -10.56
N GLU A 62 -2.94 -6.04 -9.46
CA GLU A 62 -4.31 -6.22 -8.98
C GLU A 62 -4.43 -5.66 -7.56
N TYR A 63 -5.45 -4.84 -7.34
CA TYR A 63 -5.79 -4.32 -6.02
C TYR A 63 -6.36 -5.42 -5.13
N ARG A 64 -5.52 -6.10 -4.36
CA ARG A 64 -5.92 -7.19 -3.45
C ARG A 64 -6.77 -6.68 -2.29
N LEU A 65 -6.42 -5.51 -1.77
CA LEU A 65 -7.12 -4.84 -0.69
C LEU A 65 -7.05 -3.35 -0.94
N VAL A 66 -8.19 -2.67 -0.79
CA VAL A 66 -8.29 -1.22 -0.72
C VAL A 66 -8.92 -0.87 0.61
N GLY A 67 -8.25 -0.03 1.40
CA GLY A 67 -8.74 0.43 2.69
C GLY A 67 -10.03 1.22 2.54
N THR A 68 -10.94 1.12 3.53
CA THR A 68 -12.28 1.70 3.43
C THR A 68 -12.29 3.21 3.21
N LEU A 69 -11.34 3.95 3.79
CA LEU A 69 -11.26 5.41 3.56
C LEU A 69 -10.79 5.74 2.15
N ILE A 70 -9.96 4.88 1.55
CA ILE A 70 -9.55 5.02 0.15
C ILE A 70 -10.72 4.69 -0.78
N ASP A 71 -11.48 3.64 -0.44
CA ASP A 71 -12.69 3.25 -1.17
C ASP A 71 -13.75 4.36 -1.16
N GLU A 72 -13.95 5.03 -0.02
CA GLU A 72 -14.89 6.16 0.16
C GLU A 72 -14.58 7.38 -0.71
N ILE A 73 -13.29 7.67 -0.94
CA ILE A 73 -12.86 8.81 -1.78
C ILE A 73 -12.64 8.42 -3.24
N SER A 74 -12.74 7.14 -3.56
CA SER A 74 -12.57 6.61 -4.92
C SER A 74 -13.85 6.75 -5.73
N THR A 75 -13.72 6.86 -7.06
CA THR A 75 -14.88 6.94 -7.95
C THR A 75 -15.69 5.65 -8.06
N GLN A 76 -15.06 4.52 -7.69
CA GLN A 76 -15.66 3.20 -7.61
C GLN A 76 -14.76 2.33 -6.72
N SER A 77 -15.25 1.14 -6.33
CA SER A 77 -14.38 0.18 -5.67
C SER A 77 -13.41 -0.45 -6.67
N TYR A 78 -12.14 -0.40 -6.33
CA TYR A 78 -11.06 -0.98 -7.13
C TYR A 78 -10.61 -2.36 -6.66
N THR A 79 -11.11 -2.84 -5.51
CA THR A 79 -10.73 -4.16 -4.97
C THR A 79 -11.05 -5.26 -5.98
N GLY A 80 -10.05 -6.08 -6.31
CA GLY A 80 -10.11 -7.17 -7.27
C GLY A 80 -9.91 -6.76 -8.73
N LEU A 81 -9.90 -5.46 -9.05
CA LEU A 81 -9.61 -4.99 -10.41
C LEU A 81 -8.11 -4.99 -10.68
N ARG A 82 -7.76 -5.26 -11.94
CA ARG A 82 -6.43 -5.07 -12.47
C ARG A 82 -6.26 -3.65 -12.98
N VAL A 83 -5.05 -3.13 -12.87
CA VAL A 83 -4.67 -1.81 -13.39
C VAL A 83 -4.96 -1.71 -14.90
N SER A 84 -4.75 -2.79 -15.66
CA SER A 84 -5.09 -2.83 -17.08
C SER A 84 -6.58 -2.61 -17.39
N GLU A 85 -7.46 -2.95 -16.44
CA GLU A 85 -8.92 -2.82 -16.58
C GLU A 85 -9.41 -1.40 -16.22
N ILE A 86 -8.56 -0.61 -15.55
CA ILE A 86 -8.90 0.75 -15.11
C ILE A 86 -8.43 1.75 -16.17
N LEU A 87 -9.39 2.38 -16.85
CA LEU A 87 -9.15 3.29 -17.98
C LEU A 87 -8.17 4.43 -17.66
N THR A 88 -8.16 4.93 -16.41
CA THR A 88 -7.28 6.03 -16.00
C THR A 88 -5.88 5.58 -15.60
N GLN A 89 -5.66 4.28 -15.46
CA GLN A 89 -4.40 3.70 -14.97
C GLN A 89 -3.72 2.78 -15.99
N ASN A 90 -4.40 2.43 -17.08
CA ASN A 90 -3.80 1.75 -18.23
C ASN A 90 -3.00 2.73 -19.11
N PRO A 91 -2.25 2.26 -20.13
CA PRO A 91 -1.47 3.14 -21.01
C PRO A 91 -2.31 4.31 -21.56
N PRO A 92 -1.83 5.56 -21.48
CA PRO A 92 -0.43 5.98 -21.36
C PRO A 92 0.14 6.14 -19.93
N SER A 93 -0.53 5.62 -18.90
CA SER A 93 0.03 5.53 -17.54
C SER A 93 1.41 4.85 -17.53
N ARG A 94 2.29 5.30 -16.63
CA ARG A 94 3.63 4.74 -16.43
C ARG A 94 3.70 3.69 -15.33
N MET A 95 2.56 3.27 -14.77
CA MET A 95 2.52 2.36 -13.63
C MET A 95 3.25 1.03 -13.91
N THR A 96 3.17 0.52 -15.14
CA THR A 96 3.89 -0.69 -15.57
C THR A 96 5.40 -0.49 -15.67
N MET A 97 5.89 0.73 -15.91
CA MET A 97 7.33 1.00 -16.07
C MET A 97 8.11 1.00 -14.75
N ILE A 98 7.44 0.99 -13.59
CA ILE A 98 8.11 1.04 -12.27
C ILE A 98 8.86 -0.27 -11.96
N PHE A 99 8.49 -1.37 -12.63
CA PHE A 99 8.96 -2.72 -12.32
C PHE A 99 9.70 -3.41 -13.46
N ASP A 100 9.97 -2.67 -14.55
CA ASP A 100 10.93 -3.04 -15.61
C ASP A 100 12.37 -2.74 -15.15
#